data_AF-A0A134AK13-F1
#
_entry.id   AF-A0A134AK13-F1
#
_cell.length_a   1.000
_cell.length_b   1.000
_cell.length_c   1.000
_cell.angle_alpha   90.00
_cell.angle_beta   90.00
_cell.angle_gamma   90.00
#
_symmetry.space_group_name_H-M   'P 1'
#
loop_
_entity.id
_entity.type
_entity.pdbx_description
1 polymer ?
#
loop_
_entity_poly.entity_id
_entity_poly.type
_entity_poly.pdbx_seq_one_letter_code
_entity_poly.pdbx_strand_id
1 'polypeptide(L)'
;MSYREALKFAEGAERARDLAWDRLCDEEDKAIEEYNDFCNHLENEFKEFKAKYESQLRYISLEDLYDFIVCRYKEKDFNFEPFESLVLDYIENAKAWEDLEKKNPNYTDEQEEEFDAECEKIRDEMSAILYKNNLI
;
A
#
# COMPACT_ATOMS: atom_id res chain seq x y z
N MET A 1 -55.52 -10.33 3.58
CA MET A 1 -54.87 -10.26 2.25
C MET A 1 -55.44 -11.35 1.37
N SER A 2 -55.90 -10.98 0.18
CA SER A 2 -56.29 -11.89 -0.88
C SER A 2 -55.06 -12.61 -1.43
N TYR A 3 -55.22 -13.83 -1.96
CA TYR A 3 -54.13 -14.61 -2.57
C TYR A 3 -53.37 -13.80 -3.65
N ARG A 4 -54.07 -12.95 -4.42
CA ARG A 4 -53.46 -12.06 -5.41
C ARG A 4 -52.65 -10.92 -4.79
N GLU A 5 -53.03 -10.44 -3.62
CA GLU A 5 -52.30 -9.39 -2.91
C GLU A 5 -51.02 -9.95 -2.28
N ALA A 6 -51.08 -11.17 -1.75
CA ALA A 6 -49.92 -11.89 -1.24
C ALA A 6 -48.89 -12.20 -2.36
N LEU A 7 -49.35 -12.60 -3.55
CA LEU A 7 -48.50 -12.83 -4.72
C LEU A 7 -47.78 -11.57 -5.20
N LYS A 8 -48.51 -10.45 -5.34
CA LYS A 8 -47.90 -9.16 -5.73
C LYS A 8 -46.90 -8.63 -4.71
N PHE A 9 -47.13 -8.90 -3.43
CA PHE A 9 -46.20 -8.52 -2.36
C PHE A 9 -44.92 -9.37 -2.40
N ALA A 10 -45.05 -10.68 -2.63
CA ALA A 10 -43.90 -11.58 -2.79
C ALA A 10 -43.04 -11.22 -4.01
N GLU A 11 -43.66 -10.92 -5.16
CA GLU A 11 -42.99 -10.49 -6.38
C GLU A 11 -42.22 -9.17 -6.20
N GLY A 12 -42.78 -8.24 -5.40
CA GLY A 12 -42.09 -7.01 -5.02
C GLY A 12 -40.90 -7.23 -4.09
N ALA A 13 -40.97 -8.20 -3.18
CA ALA A 13 -39.89 -8.55 -2.26
C ALA A 13 -38.73 -9.28 -2.98
N GLU A 14 -39.03 -10.15 -3.95
CA GLU A 14 -38.02 -10.78 -4.81
C GLU A 14 -37.26 -9.73 -5.63
N ARG A 15 -37.98 -8.82 -6.29
CA ARG A 15 -37.34 -7.74 -7.06
C ARG A 15 -36.49 -6.80 -6.20
N ALA A 16 -36.89 -6.52 -4.96
CA ALA A 16 -36.11 -5.72 -4.03
C ALA A 16 -34.82 -6.44 -3.58
N ARG A 17 -34.87 -7.77 -3.47
CA ARG A 17 -33.70 -8.61 -3.17
C ARG A 17 -32.73 -8.66 -4.34
N ASP A 18 -33.24 -8.83 -5.56
CA ASP A 18 -32.42 -8.83 -6.78
C ASP A 18 -31.70 -7.48 -6.94
N LEU A 19 -32.40 -6.36 -6.77
CA LEU A 19 -31.79 -5.02 -6.81
C LEU A 19 -30.77 -4.77 -5.69
N ALA A 20 -30.98 -5.35 -4.50
CA ALA A 20 -30.01 -5.26 -3.41
C ALA A 20 -28.76 -6.12 -3.69
N TRP A 21 -28.94 -7.26 -4.36
CA TRP A 21 -27.85 -8.11 -4.83
C TRP A 21 -27.04 -7.44 -5.95
N ASP A 22 -27.71 -6.85 -6.95
CA ASP A 22 -27.07 -6.10 -8.03
C ASP A 22 -26.24 -4.94 -7.47
N ARG A 23 -26.79 -4.16 -6.52
CA ARG A 23 -26.03 -3.08 -5.86
C ARG A 23 -24.82 -3.59 -5.08
N LEU A 24 -24.95 -4.74 -4.42
CA LEU A 24 -23.85 -5.35 -3.69
C LEU A 24 -22.75 -5.83 -4.65
N CYS A 25 -23.13 -6.39 -5.80
CA CYS A 25 -22.19 -6.74 -6.87
C CYS A 25 -21.54 -5.49 -7.49
N ASP A 26 -22.29 -4.42 -7.77
CA ASP A 26 -21.75 -3.16 -8.27
C ASP A 26 -20.77 -2.51 -7.27
N GLU A 27 -21.08 -2.59 -5.97
CA GLU A 27 -20.20 -2.12 -4.89
C GLU A 27 -18.93 -2.98 -4.78
N GLU A 28 -19.03 -4.31 -4.90
CA GLU A 28 -17.89 -5.23 -4.95
C GLU A 28 -17.00 -4.98 -6.19
N ASP A 29 -17.60 -4.83 -7.37
CA ASP A 29 -16.88 -4.54 -8.62
C ASP A 29 -16.16 -3.19 -8.53
N LYS A 30 -16.80 -2.16 -7.97
CA LYS A 30 -16.17 -0.86 -7.74
C LYS A 30 -15.02 -0.94 -6.74
N ALA A 31 -15.17 -1.70 -5.66
CA ALA A 31 -14.09 -1.91 -4.70
C ALA A 31 -12.89 -2.65 -5.33
N ILE A 32 -13.15 -3.61 -6.22
CA ILE A 32 -12.12 -4.31 -6.99
C ILE A 32 -11.42 -3.34 -7.96
N GLU A 33 -12.17 -2.47 -8.64
CA GLU A 33 -11.62 -1.45 -9.53
C GLU A 33 -10.72 -0.47 -8.77
N GLU A 34 -11.20 0.10 -7.66
CA GLU A 34 -10.43 1.01 -6.81
C GLU A 34 -9.16 0.36 -6.26
N TYR A 35 -9.25 -0.91 -5.84
CA TYR A 35 -8.09 -1.68 -5.39
C TYR A 35 -7.07 -1.89 -6.51
N ASN A 36 -7.52 -2.27 -7.70
CA ASN A 36 -6.62 -2.48 -8.85
C ASN A 36 -5.95 -1.18 -9.29
N ASP A 37 -6.68 -0.07 -9.33
CA ASP A 37 -6.14 1.24 -9.66
C ASP A 37 -5.09 1.69 -8.64
N PHE A 38 -5.36 1.46 -7.35
CA PHE A 38 -4.40 1.72 -6.30
C PHE A 38 -3.13 0.86 -6.43
N CYS A 39 -3.28 -0.45 -6.68
CA CYS A 39 -2.14 -1.34 -6.93
C CYS A 39 -1.29 -0.88 -8.12
N ASN A 40 -1.94 -0.49 -9.23
CA ASN A 40 -1.25 0.04 -10.41
C ASN A 40 -0.50 1.35 -10.10
N HIS A 41 -1.12 2.25 -9.33
CA HIS A 41 -0.50 3.49 -8.90
C HIS A 41 0.78 3.21 -8.09
N LEU A 42 0.71 2.34 -7.09
CA LEU A 42 1.87 2.00 -6.25
C LEU A 42 2.97 1.27 -7.00
N GLU A 43 2.63 0.40 -7.94
CA GLU A 43 3.64 -0.25 -8.76
C GLU A 43 4.41 0.76 -9.60
N ASN A 44 3.72 1.81 -10.09
CA ASN A 44 4.36 2.90 -10.81
C ASN A 44 5.21 3.77 -9.87
N GLU A 45 4.71 4.17 -8.70
CA GLU A 45 5.48 4.90 -7.68
C GLU A 45 6.76 4.14 -7.29
N PHE A 46 6.65 2.83 -7.06
CA PHE A 46 7.81 2.00 -6.76
C PHE A 46 8.81 1.95 -7.92
N LYS A 47 8.34 1.85 -9.18
CA LYS A 47 9.23 1.89 -10.37
C LYS A 47 9.96 3.22 -10.48
N GLU A 48 9.27 4.33 -10.24
CA GLU A 48 9.85 5.68 -10.26
C GLU A 48 10.87 5.85 -9.13
N PHE A 49 10.51 5.42 -7.91
CA PHE A 49 11.40 5.40 -6.76
C PHE A 49 12.66 4.57 -7.05
N LYS A 50 12.49 3.33 -7.51
CA LYS A 50 13.60 2.45 -7.90
C LYS A 50 14.48 3.13 -8.94
N ALA A 51 13.92 3.64 -10.03
CA ALA A 51 14.70 4.30 -11.07
C ALA A 51 15.51 5.50 -10.55
N LYS A 52 14.96 6.24 -9.58
CA LYS A 52 15.62 7.41 -8.98
C LYS A 52 16.74 7.02 -8.01
N TYR A 53 16.54 5.98 -7.20
CA TYR A 53 17.40 5.68 -6.05
C TYR A 53 18.23 4.40 -6.16
N GLU A 54 18.00 3.53 -7.14
CA GLU A 54 18.74 2.26 -7.30
C GLU A 54 20.25 2.43 -7.41
N SER A 55 20.71 3.55 -7.98
CA SER A 55 22.15 3.88 -8.06
C SER A 55 22.70 4.61 -6.83
N GLN A 56 21.82 5.10 -5.96
CA GLN A 56 22.16 5.94 -4.80
C GLN A 56 22.13 5.15 -3.49
N LEU A 57 21.30 4.11 -3.40
CA LEU A 57 21.17 3.28 -2.21
C LEU A 57 22.11 2.09 -2.30
N ARG A 58 23.08 2.02 -1.39
CA ARG A 58 23.99 0.88 -1.27
C ARG A 58 23.46 -0.18 -0.33
N TYR A 59 22.81 0.24 0.75
CA TYR A 59 22.60 -0.61 1.90
C TYR A 59 21.14 -1.07 2.00
N ILE A 60 20.18 -0.20 1.68
CA ILE A 60 18.75 -0.54 1.61
C ILE A 60 18.48 -1.53 0.46
N SER A 61 17.70 -2.60 0.70
CA SER A 61 17.24 -3.51 -0.35
C SER A 61 15.93 -3.01 -0.95
N LEU A 62 15.99 -2.63 -2.22
CA LEU A 62 14.76 -2.31 -2.97
C LEU A 62 13.85 -3.53 -3.15
N GLU A 63 14.42 -4.74 -3.14
CA GLU A 63 13.65 -5.99 -3.22
C GLU A 63 12.91 -6.27 -1.90
N ASP A 64 13.60 -6.18 -0.75
CA ASP A 64 12.93 -6.38 0.54
C ASP A 64 11.94 -5.22 0.85
N LEU A 65 12.19 -4.00 0.37
CA LEU A 65 11.23 -2.89 0.40
C LEU A 65 9.98 -3.22 -0.44
N TYR A 66 10.15 -3.72 -1.67
CA TYR A 66 9.01 -4.13 -2.51
C TYR A 66 8.19 -5.22 -1.84
N ASP A 67 8.85 -6.24 -1.29
CA ASP A 67 8.18 -7.33 -0.59
C ASP A 67 7.45 -6.85 0.67
N PHE A 68 8.05 -5.93 1.44
CA PHE A 68 7.39 -5.29 2.57
C PHE A 68 6.12 -4.57 2.15
N ILE A 69 6.23 -3.73 1.11
CA ILE A 69 5.13 -3.00 0.51
C ILE A 69 4.01 -3.96 0.07
N VAL A 70 4.35 -5.04 -0.64
CA VAL A 70 3.41 -6.09 -1.07
C VAL A 70 2.78 -6.83 0.11
N CYS A 71 3.52 -7.07 1.19
CA CYS A 71 3.00 -7.71 2.39
C CYS A 71 1.95 -6.84 3.07
N ARG A 72 2.18 -5.53 3.19
CA ARG A 72 1.22 -4.58 3.77
C ARG A 72 -0.09 -4.60 2.99
N TYR A 73 -0.06 -4.63 1.64
CA TYR A 73 -1.27 -4.73 0.82
C TYR A 73 -2.12 -5.98 1.06
N LYS A 74 -1.48 -7.10 1.39
CA LYS A 74 -2.17 -8.37 1.63
C LYS A 74 -2.78 -8.45 3.03
N GLU A 75 -2.55 -7.46 3.89
CA GLU A 75 -3.16 -7.40 5.22
C GLU A 75 -4.67 -7.16 5.08
N LYS A 76 -5.46 -7.91 5.87
CA LYS A 76 -6.92 -7.94 5.77
C LYS A 76 -7.59 -6.60 6.06
N ASP A 77 -6.91 -5.74 6.81
CA ASP A 77 -7.37 -4.41 7.22
C ASP A 77 -6.53 -3.30 6.56
N PHE A 78 -6.05 -3.54 5.34
CA PHE A 78 -5.19 -2.60 4.64
C PHE A 78 -5.86 -1.23 4.47
N ASN A 79 -5.21 -0.20 5.00
CA ASN A 79 -5.56 1.18 4.79
C ASN A 79 -4.81 1.68 3.55
N PHE A 80 -5.47 2.42 2.66
CA PHE A 80 -4.89 2.99 1.43
C PHE A 80 -3.87 4.09 1.75
N GLU A 81 -2.75 3.69 2.35
CA GLU A 81 -1.66 4.58 2.74
C GLU A 81 -0.86 5.02 1.50
N PRO A 82 -0.40 6.28 1.46
CA PRO A 82 0.47 6.75 0.39
C PRO A 82 1.77 5.94 0.33
N PHE A 83 2.35 5.82 -0.87
CA PHE A 83 3.62 5.13 -1.09
C PHE A 83 4.73 5.62 -0.14
N GLU A 84 4.82 6.93 0.05
CA GLU A 84 5.83 7.56 0.90
C GLU A 84 5.68 7.15 2.37
N SER A 85 4.45 6.94 2.84
CA SER A 85 4.19 6.45 4.20
C SER A 85 4.71 5.03 4.38
N LEU A 86 4.54 4.16 3.38
CA LEU A 86 5.05 2.79 3.40
C LEU A 86 6.59 2.75 3.38
N VAL A 87 7.23 3.65 2.64
CA VAL A 87 8.69 3.78 2.63
C VAL A 87 9.21 4.26 3.98
N LEU A 88 8.54 5.22 4.62
CA LEU A 88 8.88 5.69 5.97
C LEU A 88 8.72 4.57 7.00
N ASP A 89 7.60 3.85 6.98
CA ASP A 89 7.35 2.68 7.84
C ASP A 89 8.49 1.67 7.74
N TYR A 90 8.96 1.40 6.52
CA TYR A 90 10.04 0.46 6.29
C TYR A 90 11.38 0.91 6.92
N ILE A 91 11.70 2.21 6.82
CA ILE A 91 12.91 2.79 7.40
C ILE A 91 12.80 2.85 8.94
N GLU A 92 11.67 3.30 9.47
CA GLU A 92 11.46 3.58 10.89
C GLU A 92 11.26 2.31 11.72
N ASN A 93 10.65 1.26 11.16
CA ASN A 93 10.42 -0.02 11.86
C ASN A 93 11.65 -0.95 11.86
N ALA A 94 12.85 -0.41 11.68
CA ALA A 94 14.11 -1.14 11.64
C ALA A 94 14.25 -2.20 10.53
N LYS A 95 13.35 -2.26 9.54
CA LYS A 95 13.49 -3.20 8.41
C LYS A 95 14.67 -2.86 7.51
N ALA A 96 14.93 -1.57 7.29
CA ALA A 96 16.14 -1.13 6.61
C ALA A 96 17.43 -1.52 7.38
N TRP A 97 17.38 -1.60 8.72
CA TRP A 97 18.51 -2.03 9.54
C TRP A 97 18.73 -3.54 9.46
N GLU A 98 17.66 -4.34 9.48
CA GLU A 98 17.72 -5.79 9.24
C GLU A 98 18.39 -6.12 7.90
N ASP A 99 18.12 -5.31 6.87
CA ASP A 99 18.75 -5.41 5.56
C ASP A 99 20.26 -5.16 5.59
N LEU A 100 20.69 -4.10 6.29
CA LEU A 100 22.11 -3.80 6.47
C LEU A 100 22.82 -4.96 7.16
N GLU A 101 22.27 -5.46 8.27
CA GLU A 101 22.84 -6.57 9.02
C GLU A 101 22.90 -7.86 8.19
N LYS A 102 21.85 -8.14 7.40
CA LYS A 102 21.79 -9.31 6.50
C LYS A 102 22.81 -9.23 5.37
N LYS A 103 22.98 -8.06 4.76
CA LYS A 103 23.92 -7.86 3.63
C LYS A 103 25.37 -7.76 4.10
N ASN A 104 25.61 -7.09 5.22
CA ASN A 104 26.92 -6.81 5.78
C ASN A 104 26.95 -7.10 7.28
N PRO A 105 26.94 -8.38 7.72
CA PRO A 105 26.86 -8.72 9.15
C PRO A 105 28.06 -8.27 10.00
N ASN A 106 29.14 -7.78 9.38
CA ASN A 106 30.28 -7.19 10.05
C ASN A 106 30.56 -5.78 9.49
N TYR A 107 29.51 -4.99 9.26
CA TYR A 107 29.66 -3.61 8.79
C TYR A 107 30.50 -2.79 9.79
N THR A 108 31.24 -1.81 9.28
CA THR A 108 32.04 -0.90 10.12
C THR A 108 31.22 0.30 10.57
N ASP A 109 31.69 1.01 11.60
CA ASP A 109 31.10 2.28 12.05
C ASP A 109 30.95 3.27 10.87
N GLU A 110 31.90 3.31 9.93
CA GLU A 110 31.80 4.15 8.72
C GLU A 110 30.64 3.73 7.80
N GLN A 111 30.39 2.43 7.66
CA GLN A 111 29.28 1.92 6.84
C GLN A 111 27.92 2.13 7.51
N GLU A 112 27.88 2.08 8.85
CA GLU A 112 26.72 2.46 9.64
C GLU A 112 26.37 3.94 9.43
N GLU A 113 27.35 4.83 9.51
CA GLU A 113 27.16 6.26 9.24
C GLU A 113 26.70 6.54 7.79
N GLU A 114 27.26 5.83 6.79
CA GLU A 114 26.81 5.95 5.40
C GLU A 114 25.36 5.46 5.23
N PHE A 115 24.98 4.37 5.87
CA PHE A 115 23.60 3.86 5.86
C PHE A 115 22.63 4.83 6.53
N ASP A 116 22.99 5.36 7.70
CA ASP A 116 22.17 6.35 8.41
C ASP A 116 21.91 7.59 7.55
N ALA A 117 22.94 8.05 6.82
CA ALA A 117 22.79 9.16 5.89
C ALA A 117 21.86 8.83 4.70
N GLU A 118 21.91 7.60 4.17
CA GLU A 118 20.96 7.14 3.14
C GLU A 118 19.51 7.13 3.67
N CYS A 119 19.30 6.57 4.87
CA CYS A 119 18.00 6.53 5.52
C CYS A 119 17.46 7.93 5.82
N GLU A 120 18.29 8.83 6.35
CA GLU A 120 17.90 10.22 6.63
C GLU A 120 17.46 10.96 5.36
N LYS A 121 18.23 10.82 4.28
CA LYS A 121 17.90 11.46 3.00
C LYS A 121 16.56 10.99 2.44
N ILE A 122 16.31 9.68 2.42
CA ILE A 122 15.01 9.16 1.94
C ILE A 122 13.89 9.63 2.85
N ARG A 123 14.07 9.53 4.17
CA ARG A 123 13.08 9.96 5.16
C ARG A 123 12.67 11.42 4.96
N ASP A 124 13.63 12.31 4.78
CA ASP A 124 13.37 13.73 4.56
C ASP A 124 12.63 13.98 3.24
N GLU A 125 13.02 13.29 2.16
CA GLU A 125 12.37 13.43 0.86
C GLU A 125 10.93 12.90 0.86
N MET A 126 10.68 11.72 1.44
CA MET A 126 9.35 11.13 1.57
C MET A 126 8.44 12.00 2.45
N SER A 127 8.96 12.45 3.60
CA SER A 127 8.23 13.36 4.50
C SER A 127 7.87 14.67 3.79
N ALA A 128 8.80 15.26 3.04
CA ALA A 128 8.55 16.49 2.30
C ALA A 128 7.47 16.34 1.23
N ILE A 129 7.34 15.17 0.61
CA ILE A 129 6.26 14.88 -0.35
C ILE A 129 4.91 14.79 0.38
N LEU A 130 4.85 14.05 1.49
CA LEU A 130 3.62 13.94 2.31
C LEU A 130 3.13 15.30 2.81
N TYR A 131 4.02 16.13 3.33
CA TYR A 131 3.70 17.50 3.76
C TYR A 131 3.16 18.36 2.61
N LYS A 132 3.77 18.28 1.42
CA LYS A 132 3.29 19.05 0.24
C LYS A 132 1.89 18.62 -0.20
N ASN A 133 1.57 17.34 -0.02
CA ASN A 133 0.27 16.78 -0.39
C ASN A 133 -0.79 16.91 0.72
N ASN A 134 -0.45 17.54 1.86
CA ASN A 134 -1.30 17.64 3.07
C ASN A 134 -1.76 16.27 3.60
N LEU A 135 -0.90 15.27 3.51
CA LEU A 135 -1.16 13.92 4.01
C LEU A 135 -0.62 13.70 5.43
N ILE A 136 0.25 14.62 5.91
CA ILE A 136 0.78 14.74 7.27
C ILE A 136 0.90 16.24 7.62
#